data_AF-A0A432GTX5-F1
#
_entry.id   AF-A0A432GTX5-F1
#
_cell.length_a   1.000
_cell.length_b   1.000
_cell.length_c   1.000
_cell.angle_alpha   90.00
_cell.angle_beta   90.00
_cell.angle_gamma   90.00
#
_symmetry.space_group_name_H-M   'P 1'
#
loop_
_entity.id
_entity.type
_entity.pdbx_description
1 polymer ?
#
loop_
_entity_poly.entity_id
_entity_poly.type
_entity_poly.pdbx_seq_one_letter_code
_entity_poly.pdbx_strand_id
1 'polypeptide(L)'
;RALNTIETIKEPENLKEVFASGYAKMFGKQWPMWVGGLLFGAINVFMFAYEKAWSVSDGVRNWGNWFFNTIEVSEMMIIEPHLFTTSILNFGIIVGAMASALLSKQFQVRGAPARELIKALIGGILMGIGSVLSFGCNIGGFFSAISALSLAGVAMMAGLMIGAFIGLKLLVWEITYLSPTSSHTSRKISGDRKKNQPLAGIIVLLLGVSLAFVYDDLDYSIRGGFLVFGLVIGLLMQRTRFCFVRAFR
;
A
#
# COMPACT_ATOMS: atom_id res chain seq x y z
N ARG A 1 11.54 -40.30 -27.11
CA ARG A 1 11.42 -40.68 -25.68
C ARG A 1 11.26 -39.43 -24.79
N ALA A 2 10.37 -38.54 -25.19
CA ALA A 2 9.91 -37.34 -24.49
C ALA A 2 8.45 -37.18 -24.91
N LEU A 3 7.57 -36.69 -24.02
CA LEU A 3 6.10 -36.81 -24.03
C LEU A 3 5.60 -37.99 -23.18
N ASN A 4 5.62 -37.81 -21.86
CA ASN A 4 4.65 -38.39 -20.92
C ASN A 4 4.95 -37.86 -19.50
N THR A 5 4.68 -36.58 -19.29
CA THR A 5 4.49 -35.99 -17.97
C THR A 5 3.45 -34.90 -18.11
N ILE A 6 2.23 -35.34 -18.47
CA ILE A 6 1.03 -34.57 -18.14
C ILE A 6 0.99 -34.63 -16.61
N GLU A 7 1.39 -33.55 -15.96
CA GLU A 7 1.11 -33.32 -14.54
C GLU A 7 -0.40 -33.48 -14.37
N THR A 8 -0.81 -34.62 -13.80
CA THR A 8 -2.17 -34.86 -13.35
C THR A 8 -2.52 -33.78 -12.34
N ILE A 9 -3.30 -32.81 -12.78
CA ILE A 9 -3.95 -31.83 -11.91
C ILE A 9 -4.87 -32.66 -11.00
N LYS A 10 -4.40 -32.92 -9.77
CA LYS A 10 -5.20 -33.56 -8.72
C LYS A 10 -6.43 -32.69 -8.50
N GLU A 11 -7.59 -33.16 -8.94
CA GLU A 11 -8.86 -32.54 -8.63
C GLU A 11 -9.12 -32.71 -7.12
N PRO A 12 -9.29 -31.62 -6.35
CA PRO A 12 -9.50 -31.71 -4.92
C PRO A 12 -10.89 -32.29 -4.60
N GLU A 13 -10.94 -33.43 -3.90
CA GLU A 13 -12.18 -34.12 -3.51
C GLU A 13 -12.99 -33.38 -2.44
N ASN A 14 -12.44 -32.31 -1.83
CA ASN A 14 -13.08 -31.58 -0.74
C ASN A 14 -13.11 -30.07 -0.96
N LEU A 15 -14.24 -29.42 -0.67
CA LEU A 15 -14.39 -27.95 -0.61
C LEU A 15 -13.30 -27.31 0.26
N LYS A 16 -12.95 -27.94 1.39
CA LYS A 16 -11.85 -27.47 2.26
C LYS A 16 -10.48 -27.52 1.60
N GLU A 17 -10.22 -28.49 0.73
CA GLU A 17 -8.97 -28.59 -0.04
C GLU A 17 -8.96 -27.64 -1.24
N VAL A 18 -10.10 -27.38 -1.88
CA VAL A 18 -10.26 -26.30 -2.88
C VAL A 18 -9.98 -24.94 -2.24
N PHE A 19 -10.59 -24.65 -1.08
CA PHE A 19 -10.36 -23.41 -0.35
C PHE A 19 -8.92 -23.31 0.18
N ALA A 20 -8.33 -24.40 0.68
CA ALA A 20 -6.94 -24.40 1.17
C ALA A 20 -5.92 -24.27 0.03
N SER A 21 -6.14 -24.93 -1.11
CA SER A 21 -5.28 -24.82 -2.30
C SER A 21 -5.45 -23.47 -2.98
N GLY A 22 -6.68 -22.94 -3.07
CA GLY A 22 -6.98 -21.58 -3.51
C GLY A 22 -6.35 -20.52 -2.62
N TYR A 23 -6.45 -20.69 -1.29
CA TYR A 23 -5.81 -19.83 -0.30
C TYR A 23 -4.28 -19.89 -0.42
N ALA A 24 -3.70 -21.08 -0.58
CA ALA A 24 -2.25 -21.24 -0.77
C ALA A 24 -1.77 -20.66 -2.10
N LYS A 25 -2.55 -20.72 -3.17
CA LYS A 25 -2.20 -20.16 -4.48
C LYS A 25 -2.34 -18.64 -4.50
N MET A 26 -3.39 -18.11 -3.86
CA MET A 26 -3.69 -16.68 -3.78
C MET A 26 -2.78 -15.95 -2.79
N PHE A 27 -2.44 -16.60 -1.68
CA PHE A 27 -1.72 -15.97 -0.57
C PHE A 27 -0.34 -16.56 -0.24
N GLY A 28 0.04 -17.69 -0.85
CA GLY A 28 1.36 -18.30 -0.68
C GLY A 28 2.39 -17.85 -1.72
N LYS A 29 1.98 -17.41 -2.92
CA LYS A 29 2.88 -16.90 -3.97
C LYS A 29 2.69 -15.41 -4.21
N GLN A 30 3.78 -14.72 -4.54
CA GLN A 30 3.76 -13.32 -4.97
C GLN A 30 3.09 -13.23 -6.33
N TRP A 31 2.22 -12.24 -6.51
CA TRP A 31 1.56 -12.04 -7.80
C TRP A 31 2.55 -11.40 -8.77
N PRO A 32 2.49 -11.76 -10.07
CA PRO A 32 3.37 -11.16 -11.05
C PRO A 32 3.05 -9.66 -11.20
N MET A 33 4.10 -8.87 -11.42
CA MET A 33 4.04 -7.40 -11.41
C MET A 33 3.03 -6.83 -12.42
N TRP A 34 2.92 -7.44 -13.60
CA TRP A 34 2.00 -7.01 -14.65
C TRP A 34 0.52 -7.12 -14.24
N VAL A 35 0.16 -8.16 -13.45
CA VAL A 35 -1.20 -8.30 -12.89
C VAL A 35 -1.47 -7.18 -11.90
N GLY A 36 -0.48 -6.82 -11.07
CA GLY A 36 -0.59 -5.68 -10.16
C GLY A 36 -0.85 -4.38 -10.91
N GLY A 37 -0.04 -4.08 -11.93
CA GLY A 37 -0.20 -2.87 -12.75
C GLY A 37 -1.57 -2.79 -13.43
N LEU A 38 -2.04 -3.90 -14.02
CA LEU A 38 -3.35 -3.97 -14.67
C LEU A 38 -4.49 -3.73 -13.67
N LEU A 39 -4.44 -4.37 -12.50
CA LEU A 39 -5.46 -4.19 -11.46
C LEU A 39 -5.45 -2.78 -10.87
N PHE A 40 -4.28 -2.19 -10.63
CA PHE A 40 -4.19 -0.80 -10.17
C PHE A 40 -4.73 0.18 -11.21
N GLY A 41 -4.43 -0.04 -12.49
CA GLY A 41 -4.99 0.76 -13.59
C GLY A 41 -6.50 0.66 -13.65
N ALA A 42 -7.04 -0.56 -13.63
CA ALA A 42 -8.50 -0.78 -13.65
C ALA A 42 -9.18 -0.10 -12.46
N ILE A 43 -8.66 -0.31 -11.23
CA ILE A 43 -9.21 0.32 -10.02
C ILE A 43 -9.14 1.85 -10.10
N ASN A 44 -8.02 2.41 -10.60
CA ASN A 44 -7.89 3.85 -10.73
C ASN A 44 -8.93 4.43 -11.71
N VAL A 45 -9.20 3.73 -12.82
CA VAL A 45 -10.26 4.12 -13.78
C VAL A 45 -11.63 4.07 -13.11
N PHE A 46 -11.95 3.02 -12.37
CA PHE A 46 -13.22 2.93 -11.63
C PHE A 46 -13.36 4.03 -10.58
N MET A 47 -12.29 4.36 -9.85
CA MET A 47 -12.29 5.45 -8.89
C MET A 47 -12.46 6.82 -9.56
N PHE A 48 -11.81 7.03 -10.70
CA PHE A 48 -11.96 8.25 -11.48
C PHE A 48 -13.38 8.42 -12.02
N ALA A 49 -14.02 7.32 -12.44
CA ALA A 49 -15.42 7.31 -12.85
C ALA A 49 -16.39 7.57 -11.68
N TYR A 50 -16.01 7.19 -10.47
CA TYR A 50 -16.84 7.38 -9.28
C TYR A 50 -16.79 8.82 -8.77
N GLU A 51 -15.61 9.40 -8.61
CA GLU A 51 -15.45 10.80 -8.18
C GLU A 51 -14.09 11.40 -8.51
N LYS A 52 -12.99 10.67 -8.22
CA LYS A 52 -11.64 11.22 -8.29
C LYS A 52 -10.57 10.15 -8.42
N ALA A 53 -9.43 10.56 -8.97
CA ALA A 53 -8.25 9.72 -9.07
C ALA A 53 -7.72 9.30 -7.68
N TRP A 54 -7.04 8.16 -7.63
CA TRP A 54 -6.37 7.71 -6.42
C TRP A 54 -5.22 8.66 -6.05
N SER A 55 -5.29 9.22 -4.84
CA SER A 55 -4.24 10.04 -4.24
C SER A 55 -4.07 9.66 -2.78
N VAL A 56 -2.83 9.63 -2.29
CA VAL A 56 -2.52 9.41 -0.86
C VAL A 56 -2.11 10.72 -0.19
N SER A 57 -1.39 11.57 -0.92
CA SER A 57 -0.86 12.85 -0.42
C SER A 57 -1.95 13.79 0.10
N ASP A 58 -3.11 13.86 -0.55
CA ASP A 58 -4.16 14.80 -0.12
C ASP A 58 -4.74 14.40 1.24
N GLY A 59 -4.88 13.09 1.48
CA GLY A 59 -5.34 12.59 2.79
C GLY A 59 -4.32 12.86 3.90
N VAL A 60 -3.03 12.64 3.63
CA VAL A 60 -1.95 12.92 4.59
C VAL A 60 -1.81 14.42 4.84
N ARG A 61 -1.95 15.25 3.81
CA ARG A 61 -1.97 16.71 3.93
C ARG A 61 -3.12 17.18 4.81
N ASN A 62 -4.30 16.58 4.67
CA ASN A 62 -5.45 16.87 5.54
C ASN A 62 -5.14 16.52 7.01
N TRP A 63 -4.48 15.39 7.28
CA TRP A 63 -4.06 15.02 8.64
C TRP A 63 -3.07 16.02 9.22
N GLY A 64 -2.10 16.46 8.42
CA GLY A 64 -1.15 17.50 8.81
C GLY A 64 -1.85 18.82 9.14
N ASN A 65 -2.71 19.30 8.24
CA ASN A 65 -3.47 20.54 8.46
C ASN A 65 -4.34 20.47 9.73
N TRP A 66 -5.02 19.35 9.95
CA TRP A 66 -5.82 19.13 11.16
C TRP A 66 -4.94 19.16 12.43
N PHE A 67 -3.78 18.53 12.40
CA PHE A 67 -2.82 18.55 13.51
C PHE A 67 -2.29 19.96 13.80
N PHE A 68 -1.87 20.71 12.78
CA PHE A 68 -1.35 22.07 12.96
C PHE A 68 -2.42 23.07 13.42
N ASN A 69 -3.67 22.89 13.02
CA ASN A 69 -4.77 23.74 13.48
C ASN A 69 -5.20 23.42 14.91
N THR A 70 -5.08 22.16 15.34
CA THR A 70 -5.27 21.82 16.77
C THR A 70 -4.26 22.55 17.67
N ILE A 71 -3.12 22.96 17.11
CA ILE A 71 -2.04 23.70 17.78
C ILE A 71 -2.16 25.22 17.49
N GLU A 72 -3.24 25.67 16.84
CA GLU A 72 -3.52 27.07 16.47
C GLU A 72 -2.42 27.75 15.61
N VAL A 73 -1.61 26.96 14.89
CA VAL A 73 -0.50 27.49 14.08
C VAL A 73 -0.97 27.96 12.68
N SER A 74 -2.11 27.47 12.19
CA SER A 74 -2.64 27.84 10.88
C SER A 74 -4.17 27.82 10.81
N GLU A 75 -4.78 28.99 10.57
CA GLU A 75 -6.21 29.10 10.23
C GLU A 75 -6.44 28.70 8.77
N MET A 76 -6.67 27.42 8.51
CA MET A 76 -7.19 26.96 7.23
C MET A 76 -8.55 26.29 7.44
N MET A 77 -9.43 26.37 6.44
CA MET A 77 -10.74 25.69 6.46
C MET A 77 -10.52 24.16 6.54
N ILE A 78 -10.97 23.52 7.63
CA ILE A 78 -10.64 22.12 7.92
C ILE A 78 -11.85 21.24 7.74
N ILE A 79 -11.65 20.17 6.97
CA ILE A 79 -12.54 19.01 6.97
C ILE A 79 -11.93 17.99 7.92
N GLU A 80 -12.71 17.53 8.89
CA GLU A 80 -12.24 16.56 9.86
C GLU A 80 -11.71 15.29 9.14
N PRO A 81 -10.58 14.71 9.59
CA PRO A 81 -9.97 13.55 8.94
C PRO A 81 -10.93 12.37 8.71
N HIS A 82 -11.95 12.24 9.56
CA HIS A 82 -12.94 11.16 9.45
C HIS A 82 -14.05 11.43 8.43
N LEU A 83 -14.15 12.66 7.91
CA LEU A 83 -15.12 13.07 6.87
C LEU A 83 -14.44 13.24 5.49
N PHE A 84 -13.11 13.36 5.47
CA PHE A 84 -12.37 13.57 4.23
C PHE A 84 -12.21 12.28 3.43
N THR A 85 -12.78 12.24 2.22
CA THR A 85 -12.83 11.04 1.35
C THR A 85 -11.45 10.42 1.10
N THR A 86 -10.39 11.22 0.88
CA THR A 86 -9.04 10.67 0.66
C THR A 86 -8.42 10.10 1.93
N SER A 87 -8.78 10.65 3.10
CA SER A 87 -8.32 10.16 4.40
C SER A 87 -8.91 8.79 4.72
N ILE A 88 -10.21 8.60 4.46
CA ILE A 88 -10.89 7.31 4.60
C ILE A 88 -10.27 6.26 3.68
N LEU A 89 -9.94 6.63 2.45
CA LEU A 89 -9.22 5.75 1.53
C LEU A 89 -7.84 5.36 2.09
N ASN A 90 -7.08 6.30 2.66
CA ASN A 90 -5.79 6.01 3.27
C ASN A 90 -5.92 5.05 4.46
N PHE A 91 -6.93 5.23 5.31
CA PHE A 91 -7.23 4.27 6.37
C PHE A 91 -7.58 2.89 5.80
N GLY A 92 -8.41 2.84 4.76
CA GLY A 92 -8.72 1.60 4.04
C GLY A 92 -7.47 0.90 3.51
N ILE A 93 -6.52 1.63 2.92
CA ILE A 93 -5.25 1.09 2.45
C ILE A 93 -4.43 0.48 3.59
N ILE A 94 -4.31 1.19 4.72
CA ILE A 94 -3.55 0.72 5.88
C ILE A 94 -4.19 -0.56 6.45
N VAL A 95 -5.51 -0.55 6.63
CA VAL A 95 -6.27 -1.71 7.14
C VAL A 95 -6.19 -2.88 6.17
N GLY A 96 -6.33 -2.64 4.86
CA GLY A 96 -6.25 -3.66 3.82
C GLY A 96 -4.87 -4.29 3.70
N ALA A 97 -3.82 -3.48 3.78
CA ALA A 97 -2.43 -3.95 3.79
C ALA A 97 -2.13 -4.78 5.04
N MET A 98 -2.62 -4.33 6.20
CA MET A 98 -2.52 -5.08 7.46
C MET A 98 -3.24 -6.42 7.36
N ALA A 99 -4.50 -6.44 6.94
CA ALA A 99 -5.26 -7.67 6.75
C ALA A 99 -4.54 -8.65 5.81
N SER A 100 -4.04 -8.17 4.67
CA SER A 100 -3.28 -8.98 3.71
C SER A 100 -1.98 -9.54 4.28
N ALA A 101 -1.25 -8.75 5.09
CA ALA A 101 -0.03 -9.20 5.75
C ALA A 101 -0.30 -10.29 6.81
N LEU A 102 -1.40 -10.18 7.56
CA LEU A 102 -1.85 -11.17 8.53
C LEU A 102 -2.30 -12.47 7.84
N LEU A 103 -3.08 -12.38 6.75
CA LEU A 103 -3.47 -13.53 5.92
C LEU A 103 -2.25 -14.25 5.33
N SER A 104 -1.21 -13.51 4.96
CA SER A 104 0.06 -14.08 4.47
C SER A 104 0.89 -14.79 5.54
N LYS A 105 0.55 -14.65 6.83
CA LYS A 105 1.44 -14.99 7.96
C LYS A 105 2.81 -14.28 7.89
N GLN A 106 2.86 -13.11 7.24
CA GLN A 106 4.07 -12.31 7.06
C GLN A 106 4.15 -11.11 8.01
N PHE A 107 3.10 -10.86 8.79
CA PHE A 107 3.09 -9.78 9.77
C PHE A 107 4.11 -10.06 10.89
N GLN A 108 5.10 -9.18 11.00
CA GLN A 108 6.10 -9.21 12.07
C GLN A 108 6.47 -7.78 12.44
N VAL A 109 6.27 -7.42 13.71
CA VAL A 109 6.74 -6.15 14.25
C VAL A 109 8.25 -6.26 14.45
N ARG A 110 9.00 -5.35 13.83
CA ARG A 110 10.46 -5.29 13.86
C ARG A 110 10.85 -3.87 14.27
N GLY A 111 11.65 -3.75 15.33
CA GLY A 111 12.28 -2.48 15.69
C GLY A 111 13.44 -2.20 14.74
N ALA A 112 13.48 -1.00 14.17
CA ALA A 112 14.61 -0.54 13.38
C ALA A 112 15.68 0.10 14.29
N PRO A 113 16.98 -0.03 13.98
CA PRO A 113 18.02 0.71 14.69
C PRO A 113 17.83 2.23 14.53
N ALA A 114 18.27 3.01 15.52
CA ALA A 114 18.07 4.47 15.54
C ALA A 114 18.57 5.18 14.26
N ARG A 115 19.64 4.67 13.65
CA ARG A 115 20.17 5.19 12.38
C ARG A 115 19.18 5.08 11.22
N GLU A 116 18.47 3.95 11.11
CA GLU A 116 17.44 3.77 10.09
C GLU A 116 16.23 4.66 10.35
N LEU A 117 15.88 4.87 11.63
CA LEU A 117 14.77 5.76 11.99
C LEU A 117 15.06 7.22 11.61
N ILE A 118 16.28 7.71 11.86
CA ILE A 118 16.69 9.07 11.47
C ILE A 118 16.64 9.24 9.95
N LYS A 119 17.09 8.23 9.18
CA LYS A 119 16.98 8.28 7.71
C LYS A 119 15.54 8.27 7.24
N ALA A 120 14.69 7.44 7.85
CA ALA A 120 13.27 7.41 7.52
C ALA A 120 12.61 8.77 7.79
N LEU A 121 13.00 9.46 8.86
CA LEU A 121 12.55 10.81 9.16
C LEU A 121 13.00 11.83 8.09
N ILE A 122 14.30 11.85 7.77
CA ILE A 122 14.85 12.75 6.73
C ILE A 122 14.21 12.48 5.36
N GLY A 123 14.09 11.21 4.99
CA GLY A 123 13.44 10.79 3.74
C GLY A 123 11.96 11.17 3.70
N GLY A 124 11.24 11.04 4.82
CA GLY A 124 9.85 11.47 4.95
C GLY A 124 9.67 12.98 4.79
N ILE A 125 10.55 13.79 5.37
CA ILE A 125 10.55 15.25 5.21
C ILE A 125 10.78 15.62 3.74
N LEU A 126 11.81 15.05 3.11
CA LEU A 126 12.11 15.31 1.69
C LEU A 126 10.96 14.87 0.77
N MET A 127 10.33 13.73 1.05
CA MET A 127 9.16 13.25 0.32
C MET A 127 7.95 14.19 0.50
N GLY A 128 7.74 14.72 1.70
CA GLY A 128 6.70 15.72 1.99
C GLY A 128 6.91 17.00 1.18
N ILE A 129 8.11 17.59 1.26
CA ILE A 129 8.48 18.80 0.50
C ILE A 129 8.30 18.56 -1.00
N GLY A 130 8.81 17.43 -1.51
CA GLY A 130 8.67 17.06 -2.92
C GLY A 130 7.22 16.91 -3.36
N SER A 131 6.35 16.34 -2.51
CA SER A 131 4.93 16.17 -2.83
C SER A 131 4.17 17.50 -2.95
N VAL A 132 4.56 18.51 -2.17
CA VAL A 132 3.98 19.86 -2.26
C VAL A 132 4.49 20.58 -3.51
N LEU A 133 5.79 20.51 -3.79
CA LEU A 133 6.38 21.15 -4.98
C LEU A 133 5.88 20.55 -6.29
N SER A 134 5.61 19.24 -6.32
CA SER A 134 5.09 18.53 -7.50
C SER A 134 3.56 18.49 -7.57
N PHE A 135 2.86 19.08 -6.59
CA PHE A 135 1.39 19.03 -6.47
C PHE A 135 0.81 17.60 -6.55
N GLY A 136 1.53 16.60 -6.02
CA GLY A 136 1.07 15.22 -6.08
C GLY A 136 2.01 14.19 -5.44
N CYS A 137 1.57 12.93 -5.47
CA CYS A 137 2.41 11.76 -5.17
C CYS A 137 2.73 10.97 -6.45
N ASN A 138 3.55 9.93 -6.34
CA ASN A 138 3.87 9.03 -7.46
C ASN A 138 2.61 8.43 -8.14
N ILE A 139 1.50 8.30 -7.41
CA ILE A 139 0.26 7.73 -7.93
C ILE A 139 -0.64 8.82 -8.54
N GLY A 140 -0.87 9.90 -7.81
CA GLY A 140 -1.71 11.00 -8.29
C GLY A 140 -1.01 11.86 -9.35
N GLY A 141 0.20 12.33 -9.06
CA GLY A 141 0.94 13.27 -9.91
C GLY A 141 1.71 12.61 -11.07
N PHE A 142 2.10 11.34 -10.96
CA PHE A 142 2.79 10.63 -12.04
C PHE A 142 1.82 9.69 -12.78
N PHE A 143 1.28 8.67 -12.10
CA PHE A 143 0.47 7.64 -12.76
C PHE A 143 -0.84 8.19 -13.37
N SER A 144 -1.60 8.97 -12.61
CA SER A 144 -2.86 9.54 -13.11
C SER A 144 -2.63 10.65 -14.14
N ALA A 145 -1.61 11.50 -13.95
CA ALA A 145 -1.28 12.56 -14.92
C ALA A 145 -0.80 12.02 -16.27
N ILE A 146 0.02 10.94 -16.27
CA ILE A 146 0.43 10.28 -17.51
C ILE A 146 -0.76 9.60 -18.20
N SER A 147 -1.67 8.99 -17.43
CA SER A 147 -2.88 8.41 -17.99
C SER A 147 -3.77 9.45 -18.67
N ALA A 148 -3.74 10.70 -18.19
CA ALA A 148 -4.41 11.85 -18.81
C ALA A 148 -3.60 12.52 -19.94
N LEU A 149 -2.48 11.92 -20.39
CA LEU A 149 -1.56 12.49 -21.39
C LEU A 149 -1.01 13.88 -21.05
N SER A 150 -0.91 14.21 -19.75
CA SER A 150 -0.40 15.50 -19.29
C SER A 150 1.12 15.56 -19.30
N LEU A 151 1.68 16.66 -19.82
CA LEU A 151 3.12 16.91 -19.84
C LEU A 151 3.73 16.99 -18.42
N ALA A 152 2.92 17.38 -17.44
CA ALA A 152 3.33 17.42 -16.03
C ALA A 152 3.71 16.03 -15.49
N GLY A 153 3.02 14.98 -15.93
CA GLY A 153 3.34 13.61 -15.53
C GLY A 153 4.70 13.14 -16.05
N VAL A 154 5.06 13.54 -17.28
CA VAL A 154 6.37 13.23 -17.87
C VAL A 154 7.49 14.00 -17.15
N ALA A 155 7.27 15.27 -16.83
CA ALA A 155 8.22 16.06 -16.04
C ALA A 155 8.43 15.45 -14.64
N MET A 156 7.35 15.03 -13.98
CA MET A 156 7.43 14.34 -12.69
C MET A 156 8.17 13.01 -12.80
N MET A 157 7.96 12.24 -13.88
CA MET A 157 8.69 11.00 -14.15
C MET A 157 10.20 11.23 -14.19
N ALA A 158 10.65 12.25 -14.92
CA ALA A 158 12.08 12.57 -15.02
C ALA A 158 12.67 12.92 -13.64
N GLY A 159 11.97 13.75 -12.87
CA GLY A 159 12.39 14.09 -11.50
C GLY A 159 12.45 12.87 -10.57
N LEU A 160 11.44 11.99 -10.61
CA LEU A 160 11.42 10.75 -9.83
C LEU A 160 12.55 9.79 -10.21
N MET A 161 12.86 9.67 -11.50
CA MET A 161 13.96 8.83 -11.99
C MET A 161 15.32 9.33 -11.49
N ILE A 162 15.57 10.64 -11.58
CA ILE A 162 16.81 11.25 -11.07
C ILE A 162 16.91 11.08 -9.54
N GLY A 163 15.82 11.37 -8.82
CA GLY A 163 15.77 11.23 -7.36
C GLY A 163 15.97 9.77 -6.91
N ALA A 164 15.35 8.81 -7.58
CA ALA A 164 15.52 7.38 -7.29
C ALA A 164 16.95 6.90 -7.58
N PHE A 165 17.58 7.39 -8.65
CA PHE A 165 18.97 7.06 -8.96
C PHE A 165 19.94 7.57 -7.89
N ILE A 166 19.81 8.84 -7.50
CA ILE A 166 20.63 9.45 -6.44
C ILE A 166 20.39 8.74 -5.10
N GLY A 167 19.13 8.49 -4.74
CA GLY A 167 18.77 7.80 -3.51
C GLY A 167 19.33 6.37 -3.46
N LEU A 168 19.25 5.63 -4.57
CA LEU A 168 19.83 4.29 -4.66
C LEU A 168 21.36 4.31 -4.56
N LYS A 169 22.03 5.26 -5.23
CA LYS A 169 23.49 5.44 -5.14
C LYS A 169 23.92 5.74 -3.70
N LEU A 170 23.22 6.63 -3.01
CA LEU A 170 23.50 6.98 -1.61
C LEU A 170 23.29 5.77 -0.70
N LEU A 171 22.19 5.03 -0.89
CA LEU A 171 21.89 3.83 -0.12
C LEU A 171 22.97 2.74 -0.33
N VAL A 172 23.39 2.51 -1.57
CA VAL A 172 24.44 1.52 -1.89
C VAL A 172 25.80 1.96 -1.32
N TRP A 173 26.15 3.23 -1.45
CA TRP A 173 27.36 3.80 -0.85
C TRP A 173 27.37 3.55 0.66
N GLU A 174 26.25 3.84 1.33
CA GLU A 174 26.17 3.63 2.76
C GLU A 174 26.33 2.17 3.16
N ILE A 175 25.65 1.23 2.49
CA ILE A 175 25.81 -0.21 2.77
C ILE A 175 27.27 -0.67 2.58
N THR A 176 28.00 -0.02 1.67
CA THR A 176 29.39 -0.39 1.34
C THR A 176 30.40 0.17 2.35
N TYR A 177 30.20 1.40 2.83
CA TYR A 177 31.18 2.09 3.69
C TYR A 177 30.81 2.11 5.18
N LEU A 178 29.54 2.01 5.54
CA LEU A 178 29.09 1.89 6.93
C LEU A 178 28.79 0.41 7.22
N SER A 179 29.49 -0.16 8.20
CA SER A 179 29.20 -1.52 8.67
C SER A 179 27.76 -1.59 9.18
N PRO A 180 26.95 -2.57 8.74
CA PRO A 180 25.63 -2.79 9.30
C PRO A 180 25.81 -3.35 10.71
N THR A 181 25.80 -2.49 11.72
CA THR A 181 25.55 -2.94 13.11
C THR A 181 24.07 -3.28 13.20
N SER A 182 23.71 -4.47 12.72
CA SER A 182 22.45 -5.11 13.05
C SER A 182 22.77 -6.35 13.85
N SER A 183 22.94 -6.19 15.16
CA SER A 183 22.76 -7.28 16.10
C SER A 183 21.30 -7.71 16.05
N HIS A 184 20.99 -8.63 15.13
CA HIS A 184 19.67 -9.24 15.05
C HIS A 184 19.45 -10.15 16.26
N THR A 185 19.04 -9.59 17.39
CA THR A 185 18.28 -10.38 18.37
C THR A 185 16.88 -10.56 17.81
N SER A 186 16.75 -11.47 16.83
CA SER A 186 15.45 -11.97 16.38
C SER A 186 14.81 -12.68 17.56
N ARG A 187 14.04 -11.94 18.37
CA ARG A 187 13.19 -12.54 19.39
C ARG A 187 12.22 -13.45 18.64
N LYS A 188 12.45 -14.76 18.69
CA LYS A 188 11.57 -15.80 18.12
C LYS A 188 10.19 -15.60 18.76
N ILE A 189 9.30 -14.89 18.07
CA ILE A 189 7.90 -14.83 18.46
C ILE A 189 7.35 -16.25 18.26
N SER A 190 6.93 -16.84 19.38
CA SER A 190 6.45 -18.21 19.55
C SER A 190 5.58 -18.70 18.40
N GLY A 191 5.80 -19.96 17.98
CA GLY A 191 5.19 -20.60 16.82
C GLY A 191 3.66 -20.62 16.82
N ASP A 192 3.03 -20.35 17.95
CA ASP A 192 1.57 -20.33 18.09
C ASP A 192 0.92 -19.08 17.47
N ARG A 193 1.59 -17.91 17.53
CA ARG A 193 1.06 -16.67 16.94
C ARG A 193 0.93 -16.75 15.42
N LYS A 194 1.78 -17.54 14.75
CA LYS A 194 1.70 -17.76 13.28
C LYS A 194 0.50 -18.58 12.84
N LYS A 195 -0.10 -19.37 13.74
CA LYS A 195 -1.28 -20.20 13.45
C LYS A 195 -2.57 -19.37 13.48
N ASN A 196 -2.66 -18.39 14.38
CA ASN A 196 -3.84 -17.52 14.54
C ASN A 196 -3.80 -16.22 13.72
N GLN A 197 -2.64 -15.87 13.15
CA GLN A 197 -2.47 -14.75 12.21
C GLN A 197 -3.50 -14.70 11.06
N PRO A 198 -3.79 -15.78 10.33
CA PRO A 198 -4.77 -15.71 9.25
C PRO A 198 -6.20 -15.46 9.75
N LEU A 199 -6.57 -16.00 10.92
CA LEU A 199 -7.89 -15.75 11.53
C LEU A 199 -8.04 -14.27 11.92
N ALA A 200 -7.01 -13.69 12.54
CA ALA A 200 -6.98 -12.27 12.84
C ALA A 200 -7.02 -11.40 11.56
N GLY A 201 -6.38 -11.84 10.47
CA GLY A 201 -6.48 -11.18 9.16
C GLY A 201 -7.90 -11.19 8.59
N ILE A 202 -8.62 -12.31 8.70
CA ILE A 202 -10.04 -12.41 8.29
C ILE A 202 -10.90 -11.49 9.15
N ILE A 203 -10.71 -11.47 10.47
CA ILE A 203 -11.47 -10.61 11.38
C ILE A 203 -11.27 -9.14 11.05
N VAL A 204 -10.02 -8.71 10.82
CA VAL A 204 -9.71 -7.31 10.44
C VAL A 204 -10.35 -6.94 9.10
N LEU A 205 -10.35 -7.86 8.13
CA LEU A 205 -10.97 -7.62 6.83
C LEU A 205 -12.49 -7.53 6.95
N LEU A 206 -13.12 -8.45 7.69
CA LEU A 206 -14.56 -8.43 7.95
C LEU A 206 -14.97 -7.18 8.72
N LEU A 207 -14.16 -6.74 9.69
CA LEU A 207 -14.41 -5.50 10.42
C LEU A 207 -14.31 -4.29 9.49
N GLY A 208 -13.29 -4.22 8.64
CA GLY A 208 -13.14 -3.15 7.65
C GLY A 208 -14.31 -3.09 6.65
N VAL A 209 -14.78 -4.25 6.19
CA VAL A 209 -15.94 -4.37 5.30
C VAL A 209 -17.24 -3.99 6.03
N SER A 210 -17.42 -4.45 7.27
CA SER A 210 -18.59 -4.08 8.09
C SER A 210 -18.63 -2.57 8.36
N LEU A 211 -17.48 -1.95 8.57
CA LEU A 211 -17.37 -0.50 8.74
C LEU A 211 -17.77 0.26 7.46
N ALA A 212 -17.48 -0.31 6.28
CA ALA A 212 -17.94 0.27 5.02
C ALA A 212 -19.47 0.27 4.92
N PHE A 213 -20.13 -0.81 5.33
CA PHE A 213 -21.58 -0.90 5.37
C PHE A 213 -22.20 0.07 6.39
N VAL A 214 -21.60 0.21 7.57
CA VAL A 214 -22.06 1.21 8.56
C VAL A 214 -21.92 2.64 8.02
N TYR A 215 -20.91 2.93 7.21
CA TYR A 215 -20.78 4.23 6.54
C TYR A 215 -21.82 4.46 5.43
N ASP A 216 -22.32 3.39 4.82
CA ASP A 216 -23.42 3.44 3.84
C ASP A 216 -24.75 3.71 4.54
N ASP A 217 -24.99 3.07 5.70
CA ASP A 217 -26.18 3.28 6.54
C ASP A 217 -26.27 4.70 7.15
N LEU A 218 -25.15 5.43 7.21
CA LEU A 218 -25.04 6.80 7.75
C LEU A 218 -25.15 7.89 6.66
N ASP A 219 -25.75 7.59 5.50
CA ASP A 219 -25.94 8.50 4.35
C ASP A 219 -24.62 9.03 3.73
N TYR A 220 -23.49 8.35 3.96
CA TYR A 220 -22.18 8.68 3.37
C TYR A 220 -21.74 7.67 2.31
N SER A 221 -22.66 7.30 1.40
CA SER A 221 -22.46 6.23 0.40
C SER A 221 -21.20 6.40 -0.46
N ILE A 222 -20.88 7.63 -0.85
CA ILE A 222 -19.65 7.92 -1.59
C ILE A 222 -18.40 7.52 -0.79
N ARG A 223 -18.36 7.87 0.49
CA ARG A 223 -17.22 7.64 1.38
C ARG A 223 -17.04 6.16 1.71
N GLY A 224 -18.14 5.42 1.87
CA GLY A 224 -18.14 3.96 2.01
C GLY A 224 -17.46 3.28 0.82
N GLY A 225 -17.77 3.72 -0.40
CA GLY A 225 -17.11 3.24 -1.63
C GLY A 225 -15.59 3.42 -1.59
N PHE A 226 -15.11 4.60 -1.20
CA PHE A 226 -13.66 4.88 -1.09
C PHE A 226 -12.96 4.02 -0.02
N LEU A 227 -13.66 3.63 1.06
CA LEU A 227 -13.11 2.72 2.06
C LEU A 227 -12.90 1.32 1.46
N VAL A 228 -13.89 0.81 0.71
CA VAL A 228 -13.79 -0.49 0.03
C VAL A 228 -12.68 -0.49 -1.02
N PHE A 229 -12.60 0.54 -1.85
CA PHE A 229 -11.50 0.70 -2.80
C PHE A 229 -10.15 0.74 -2.09
N GLY A 230 -10.05 1.47 -0.97
CA GLY A 230 -8.84 1.50 -0.13
C GLY A 230 -8.45 0.12 0.39
N LEU A 231 -9.39 -0.67 0.91
CA LEU A 231 -9.14 -2.04 1.38
C LEU A 231 -8.59 -2.93 0.26
N VAL A 232 -9.20 -2.86 -0.93
CA VAL A 232 -8.76 -3.64 -2.09
C VAL A 232 -7.36 -3.21 -2.54
N ILE A 233 -7.11 -1.90 -2.65
CA ILE A 233 -5.79 -1.35 -3.02
C ILE A 233 -4.72 -1.80 -2.02
N GLY A 234 -4.99 -1.69 -0.72
CA GLY A 234 -4.07 -2.13 0.34
C GLY A 234 -3.75 -3.62 0.24
N LEU A 235 -4.76 -4.46 -0.03
CA LEU A 235 -4.57 -5.89 -0.23
C LEU A 235 -3.69 -6.17 -1.44
N LEU A 236 -3.95 -5.51 -2.57
CA LEU A 236 -3.19 -5.65 -3.81
C LEU A 236 -1.74 -5.17 -3.65
N MET A 237 -1.50 -4.04 -2.97
CA MET A 237 -0.14 -3.51 -2.77
C MET A 237 0.73 -4.51 -2.02
N GLN A 238 0.19 -5.10 -0.95
CA GLN A 238 0.91 -6.09 -0.16
C GLN A 238 1.23 -7.37 -0.97
N ARG A 239 0.37 -7.76 -1.91
CA ARG A 239 0.51 -9.00 -2.69
C ARG A 239 1.42 -8.88 -3.90
N THR A 240 1.33 -7.74 -4.57
CA THR A 240 2.07 -7.48 -5.81
C THR A 240 3.46 -6.89 -5.51
N ARG A 241 3.69 -6.35 -4.31
CA ARG A 241 4.91 -5.60 -3.94
C ARG A 241 5.27 -4.60 -5.04
N PHE A 242 4.23 -3.89 -5.50
CA PHE A 242 4.33 -3.00 -6.63
C PHE A 242 5.29 -1.86 -6.31
N CYS A 243 6.31 -1.68 -7.15
CA CYS A 243 7.25 -0.59 -7.08
C CYS A 243 7.44 -0.04 -8.50
N PHE A 244 7.23 1.26 -8.70
CA PHE A 244 7.37 1.89 -10.01
C PHE A 244 8.76 1.67 -10.62
N VAL A 245 9.82 1.67 -9.79
CA VAL A 245 11.19 1.40 -10.25
C VAL A 245 11.36 -0.01 -10.83
N ARG A 246 10.60 -0.99 -10.35
CA ARG A 246 10.61 -2.36 -10.91
C ARG A 246 9.84 -2.48 -12.22
N ALA A 247 8.90 -1.57 -12.51
CA ALA A 247 8.14 -1.60 -13.76
C ALA A 247 8.96 -1.13 -14.97
N PHE A 248 10.01 -0.35 -14.74
CA PHE A 248 10.92 0.16 -15.79
C PHE A 248 12.10 -0.77 -16.11
N ARG A 249 12.14 -1.97 -15.53
CA ARG A 249 13.15 -3.00 -15.77
C ARG A 249 12.51 -4.22 -16.42
#